data_AF-J3M896-F1
#
_entry.id   AF-J3M896-F1
#
_cell.length_a   1.000
_cell.length_b   1.000
_cell.length_c   1.000
_cell.angle_alpha   90.00
_cell.angle_beta   90.00
_cell.angle_gamma   90.00
#
_symmetry.space_group_name_H-M   'P 1'
#
loop_
_entity.id
_entity.type
_entity.pdbx_description
1 polymer ?
#
loop_
_entity_poly.entity_id
_entity_poly.type
_entity_poly.pdbx_seq_one_letter_code
_entity_poly.pdbx_strand_id
1 'polypeptide(L)'
;MTGRGSNMQDSLGLMQFHDHQYLYSSSSSNLPLQQPLLYHHHQFVEAREGCTGEDDAPEFVEPAAAAARAMELRACKEVYSEGGGAVEERTAMAGAEQVVEEEEAHGVRMISLLMECAAAMSVGNLADANGTLLELSQMASPYAASCGERLVAYFVRAMTARLVGSWVGVAAPLAQPPCAAINAAFRALYNVAPFARLAYLACNQTILEAFHGKRLVHIVDLDVVPGGALQWLSLLPALAARPGGPPVIRVTGFGMSASVLHDTGNQLAGLARKLCMSFEFYAVAKRPGDADAVADVPGRRPGEVVAVHWLRHSMCNQYQRRQQIESMVSTKRA
;
A
#
# COMPACT_ATOMS: atom_id res chain seq x y z
N MET A 1 -44.98 -34.95 34.01
CA MET A 1 -43.77 -35.71 33.63
C MET A 1 -43.36 -35.25 32.24
N THR A 2 -42.10 -34.80 32.10
CA THR A 2 -41.22 -34.78 30.89
C THR A 2 -41.79 -34.28 29.55
N GLY A 3 -41.20 -33.36 28.77
CA GLY A 3 -39.86 -32.74 28.76
C GLY A 3 -39.42 -32.45 27.30
N ARG A 4 -38.96 -31.21 27.06
CA ARG A 4 -37.99 -30.67 26.07
C ARG A 4 -38.12 -30.93 24.55
N GLY A 5 -37.97 -29.82 23.81
CA GLY A 5 -37.50 -29.76 22.42
C GLY A 5 -37.66 -28.36 21.83
N SER A 6 -36.83 -27.39 22.25
CA SER A 6 -36.83 -26.01 21.74
C SER A 6 -35.90 -25.88 20.54
N ASN A 7 -36.46 -25.45 19.40
CA ASN A 7 -35.76 -25.10 18.16
C ASN A 7 -34.93 -23.82 18.34
N MET A 8 -33.67 -23.84 17.87
CA MET A 8 -32.81 -22.68 17.68
C MET A 8 -32.56 -22.52 16.18
N GLN A 9 -33.41 -21.76 15.51
CA GLN A 9 -33.14 -21.12 14.22
C GLN A 9 -33.97 -19.84 14.22
N ASP A 10 -33.35 -18.74 14.62
CA ASP A 10 -33.78 -17.37 14.31
C ASP A 10 -32.76 -16.41 14.92
N SER A 11 -31.88 -15.85 14.08
CA SER A 11 -31.22 -14.53 14.24
C SER A 11 -30.16 -14.31 13.16
N LEU A 12 -30.58 -14.06 11.91
CA LEU A 12 -29.79 -13.29 10.95
C LEU A 12 -30.45 -11.92 10.81
N GLY A 13 -30.08 -11.04 11.74
CA GLY A 13 -30.48 -9.64 11.73
C GLY A 13 -29.67 -8.85 10.70
N LEU A 14 -30.40 -8.11 9.88
CA LEU A 14 -29.95 -7.16 8.86
C LEU A 14 -28.82 -6.24 9.36
N MET A 15 -27.73 -6.14 8.60
CA MET A 15 -26.95 -4.90 8.50
C MET A 15 -27.32 -4.20 7.20
N GLN A 16 -28.31 -3.32 7.28
CA GLN A 16 -28.57 -2.30 6.27
C GLN A 16 -27.50 -1.21 6.42
N PHE A 17 -26.62 -1.08 5.44
CA PHE A 17 -25.80 0.11 5.29
C PHE A 17 -26.68 1.21 4.67
N HIS A 18 -27.01 2.23 5.46
CA HIS A 18 -27.67 3.43 4.98
C HIS A 18 -26.68 4.25 4.13
N ASP A 19 -27.09 4.51 2.88
CA ASP A 19 -26.51 5.54 2.03
C ASP A 19 -26.66 6.92 2.71
N HIS A 20 -25.53 7.57 2.99
CA HIS A 20 -25.51 9.00 3.24
C HIS A 20 -24.82 9.73 2.08
N GLN A 21 -25.67 10.22 1.17
CA GLN A 21 -25.40 11.36 0.32
C GLN A 21 -24.93 12.55 1.18
N TYR A 22 -23.72 13.05 0.93
CA TYR A 22 -23.41 14.45 1.21
C TYR A 22 -23.11 15.18 -0.10
N LEU A 23 -24.02 16.10 -0.38
CA LEU A 23 -24.10 16.96 -1.54
C LEU A 23 -22.88 17.89 -1.65
N TYR A 24 -22.42 18.00 -2.90
CA TYR A 24 -21.70 19.15 -3.44
C TYR A 24 -22.48 20.44 -3.12
N SER A 25 -21.82 21.42 -2.51
CA SER A 25 -22.27 22.82 -2.59
C SER A 25 -21.08 23.69 -2.97
N SER A 26 -21.11 24.11 -4.23
CA SER A 26 -20.25 25.11 -4.83
C SER A 26 -20.75 26.51 -4.45
N SER A 27 -19.88 27.32 -3.83
CA SER A 27 -20.04 28.77 -3.81
C SER A 27 -18.68 29.43 -4.03
N SER A 28 -18.58 30.07 -5.19
CA SER A 28 -17.47 30.95 -5.58
C SER A 28 -17.59 32.28 -4.84
N SER A 29 -16.50 32.74 -4.24
CA SER A 29 -16.27 34.15 -3.97
C SER A 29 -14.77 34.47 -4.05
N ASN A 30 -14.42 35.29 -5.04
CA ASN A 30 -13.16 36.00 -5.13
C ASN A 30 -13.18 37.18 -4.13
N LEU A 31 -12.10 37.40 -3.37
CA LEU A 31 -11.29 38.63 -3.40
C LEU A 31 -10.07 38.52 -2.43
N PRO A 32 -9.01 39.33 -2.63
CA PRO A 32 -7.64 39.02 -2.20
C PRO A 32 -7.25 39.70 -0.88
N LEU A 33 -6.33 39.09 -0.13
CA LEU A 33 -5.49 39.81 0.83
C LEU A 33 -4.05 39.29 0.78
N GLN A 34 -3.15 40.24 0.53
CA GLN A 34 -1.69 40.14 0.56
C GLN A 34 -1.16 39.95 1.99
N GLN A 35 -0.27 38.95 2.14
CA GLN A 35 0.96 38.90 2.97
C GLN A 35 0.86 38.91 4.52
N PRO A 36 1.94 38.56 5.28
CA PRO A 36 3.20 37.87 4.92
C PRO A 36 3.60 36.69 5.85
N LEU A 37 4.55 35.88 5.36
CA LEU A 37 5.58 35.10 6.10
C LEU A 37 5.16 34.03 7.12
N LEU A 38 5.41 32.75 6.78
CA LEU A 38 6.11 31.85 7.70
C LEU A 38 7.09 30.92 6.94
N TYR A 39 8.32 30.95 7.45
CA TYR A 39 9.52 30.25 7.01
C TYR A 39 9.46 28.72 7.30
N HIS A 40 10.24 27.96 6.52
CA HIS A 40 10.72 26.58 6.72
C HIS A 40 10.43 25.91 8.08
N HIS A 41 9.55 24.90 8.08
CA HIS A 41 9.44 23.93 9.18
C HIS A 41 10.14 22.61 8.80
N HIS A 42 11.43 22.49 9.14
CA HIS A 42 12.08 21.19 9.32
C HIS A 42 11.82 20.75 10.77
N GLN A 43 10.81 19.91 11.02
CA GLN A 43 10.58 19.38 12.37
C GLN A 43 11.36 18.08 12.58
N PHE A 44 12.21 18.14 13.60
CA PHE A 44 13.16 17.14 14.05
C PHE A 44 12.56 16.39 15.26
N VAL A 45 12.62 15.06 15.26
CA VAL A 45 12.21 14.24 16.42
C VAL A 45 13.46 13.53 16.94
N GLU A 46 14.03 14.08 18.01
CA GLU A 46 15.17 13.51 18.73
C GLU A 46 14.64 12.68 19.91
N ALA A 47 15.12 11.46 20.08
CA ALA A 47 14.98 10.74 21.34
C ALA A 47 16.31 10.86 22.09
N ARG A 48 16.39 11.74 23.10
CA ARG A 48 17.55 11.83 24.00
C ARG A 48 17.21 11.50 25.45
N GLU A 49 18.07 10.60 25.94
CA GLU A 49 18.42 10.06 27.27
C GLU A 49 17.55 10.27 28.51
N GLY A 50 17.31 9.13 29.19
CA GLY A 50 17.14 9.03 30.64
C GLY A 50 16.04 8.06 31.04
N CYS A 51 16.38 6.82 31.43
CA CYS A 51 15.50 5.96 32.24
C CYS A 51 16.34 5.08 33.18
N THR A 52 16.65 5.61 34.35
CA THR A 52 16.72 4.84 35.60
C THR A 52 15.30 4.81 36.17
N GLY A 53 14.72 3.64 36.42
CA GLY A 53 13.44 3.51 37.10
C GLY A 53 12.63 2.31 36.64
N GLU A 54 12.25 1.50 37.61
CA GLU A 54 11.66 0.15 37.53
C GLU A 54 10.21 0.09 37.03
N ASP A 55 9.86 -1.13 36.61
CA ASP A 55 8.54 -1.79 36.60
C ASP A 55 7.34 -1.08 35.94
N ASP A 56 7.11 -1.48 34.68
CA ASP A 56 5.85 -2.09 34.26
C ASP A 56 6.12 -2.83 32.94
N ALA A 57 6.28 -4.16 33.02
CA ALA A 57 6.49 -5.01 31.86
C ALA A 57 5.13 -5.32 31.20
N PRO A 58 4.87 -4.87 29.96
CA PRO A 58 3.74 -5.38 29.20
C PRO A 58 4.11 -6.70 28.53
N GLU A 59 3.17 -7.62 28.57
CA GLU A 59 3.24 -9.00 28.10
C GLU A 59 3.80 -9.11 26.67
N PHE A 60 4.84 -9.94 26.55
CA PHE A 60 5.60 -10.19 25.33
C PHE A 60 4.75 -11.03 24.36
N VAL A 61 4.22 -10.43 23.30
CA VAL A 61 3.62 -11.20 22.20
C VAL A 61 4.75 -11.80 21.36
N GLU A 62 4.86 -13.13 21.39
CA GLU A 62 5.83 -13.91 20.62
C GLU A 62 5.81 -13.61 19.11
N PRO A 63 6.92 -13.89 18.39
CA PRO A 63 7.14 -13.36 17.05
C PRO A 63 6.19 -13.97 16.00
N ALA A 64 5.54 -13.09 15.23
CA ALA A 64 4.64 -13.38 14.11
C ALA A 64 5.23 -14.28 12.98
N ALA A 65 6.51 -14.66 13.06
CA ALA A 65 7.15 -15.58 12.12
C ALA A 65 6.61 -17.04 12.25
N ALA A 66 6.25 -17.47 13.47
CA ALA A 66 5.65 -18.79 13.68
C ALA A 66 4.19 -18.84 13.19
N ALA A 67 3.43 -17.76 13.39
CA ALA A 67 2.07 -17.61 12.88
C ALA A 67 2.02 -17.57 11.35
N ALA A 68 3.00 -16.92 10.70
CA ALA A 68 3.12 -16.91 9.24
C ALA A 68 3.38 -18.31 8.66
N ARG A 69 4.29 -19.10 9.27
CA ARG A 69 4.52 -20.51 8.89
C ARG A 69 3.30 -21.39 9.12
N ALA A 70 2.53 -21.14 10.19
CA ALA A 70 1.31 -21.89 10.49
C ALA A 70 0.16 -21.56 9.50
N MET A 71 0.09 -20.33 8.99
CA MET A 71 -0.88 -19.91 7.99
C MET A 71 -0.59 -20.53 6.61
N GLU A 72 0.69 -20.62 6.23
CA GLU A 72 1.15 -21.23 4.98
C GLU A 72 0.89 -22.76 4.95
N LEU A 73 1.02 -23.44 6.09
CA LEU A 73 0.75 -24.88 6.21
C LEU A 73 -0.76 -25.20 6.29
N ARG A 74 -1.59 -24.29 6.82
CA ARG A 74 -3.06 -24.45 6.89
C ARG A 74 -3.73 -24.31 5.52
N ALA A 75 -3.22 -23.42 4.66
CA ALA A 75 -3.73 -23.26 3.30
C ALA A 75 -3.59 -24.52 2.42
N CYS A 76 -2.73 -25.48 2.80
CA CYS A 76 -2.52 -26.74 2.06
C CYS A 76 -3.24 -27.96 2.66
N LYS A 77 -3.96 -27.83 3.79
CA LYS A 77 -4.45 -29.02 4.55
C LYS A 77 -5.96 -29.18 4.65
N GLU A 78 -6.75 -28.24 4.12
CA GLU A 78 -8.21 -28.39 4.04
C GLU A 78 -8.63 -29.00 2.70
N VAL A 79 -8.21 -30.26 2.47
CA VAL A 79 -8.90 -31.16 1.55
C VAL A 79 -9.01 -32.51 2.26
N TYR A 80 -10.23 -33.05 2.28
CA TYR A 80 -10.66 -34.35 2.80
C TYR A 80 -11.10 -34.44 4.27
N SER A 81 -12.42 -34.27 4.46
CA SER A 81 -13.21 -35.13 5.34
C SER A 81 -14.60 -35.33 4.71
N GLU A 82 -14.78 -36.42 3.98
CA GLU A 82 -16.08 -36.83 3.43
C GLU A 82 -16.98 -37.42 4.53
N GLY A 83 -18.28 -37.11 4.49
CA GLY A 83 -19.29 -37.78 5.29
C GLY A 83 -20.73 -37.38 4.98
N GLY A 84 -21.33 -38.00 3.95
CA GLY A 84 -22.75 -38.39 3.96
C GLY A 84 -23.82 -37.39 3.47
N GLY A 85 -23.83 -37.08 2.17
CA GLY A 85 -24.91 -36.35 1.47
C GLY A 85 -24.82 -36.41 -0.07
N ALA A 86 -24.31 -37.51 -0.63
CA ALA A 86 -23.49 -37.49 -1.84
C ALA A 86 -24.19 -37.37 -3.22
N VAL A 87 -25.50 -37.12 -3.33
CA VAL A 87 -26.16 -37.08 -4.66
C VAL A 87 -26.77 -35.71 -4.98
N GLU A 88 -27.63 -35.15 -4.12
CA GLU A 88 -28.16 -33.79 -4.34
C GLU A 88 -27.09 -32.71 -4.22
N GLU A 89 -26.17 -32.85 -3.25
CA GLU A 89 -25.06 -31.92 -3.03
C GLU A 89 -24.09 -31.93 -4.22
N ARG A 90 -23.88 -33.08 -4.87
CA ARG A 90 -23.03 -33.18 -6.08
C ARG A 90 -23.66 -32.52 -7.30
N THR A 91 -24.97 -32.63 -7.52
CA THR A 91 -25.65 -31.91 -8.61
C THR A 91 -25.74 -30.40 -8.36
N ALA A 92 -25.96 -29.98 -7.10
CA ALA A 92 -25.95 -28.57 -6.74
C ALA A 92 -24.54 -27.96 -6.89
N MET A 93 -23.50 -28.70 -6.49
CA MET A 93 -22.10 -28.26 -6.64
C MET A 93 -21.66 -28.23 -8.11
N ALA A 94 -22.07 -29.21 -8.93
CA ALA A 94 -21.81 -29.18 -10.37
C ALA A 94 -22.55 -28.03 -11.08
N GLY A 95 -23.76 -27.69 -10.64
CA GLY A 95 -24.48 -26.51 -11.15
C GLY A 95 -23.82 -25.19 -10.75
N ALA A 96 -23.31 -25.09 -9.52
CA ALA A 96 -22.57 -23.92 -9.06
C ALA A 96 -21.22 -23.76 -9.78
N GLU A 97 -20.49 -24.85 -10.03
CA GLU A 97 -19.26 -24.85 -10.82
C GLU A 97 -19.48 -24.38 -12.26
N GLN A 98 -20.56 -24.83 -12.91
CA GLN A 98 -20.90 -24.40 -14.27
C GLN A 98 -21.23 -22.90 -14.38
N VAL A 99 -21.95 -22.35 -13.38
CA VAL A 99 -22.25 -20.91 -13.34
C VAL A 99 -20.98 -20.08 -13.19
N VAL A 100 -20.05 -20.51 -12.31
CA VAL A 100 -18.76 -19.84 -12.14
C VAL A 100 -17.92 -19.89 -13.42
N GLU A 101 -17.92 -21.02 -14.12
CA GLU A 101 -17.20 -21.16 -15.39
C GLU A 101 -17.77 -20.25 -16.49
N GLU A 102 -19.10 -20.11 -16.56
CA GLU A 102 -19.76 -19.21 -17.51
C GLU A 102 -19.45 -17.73 -17.22
N GLU A 103 -19.46 -17.32 -15.95
CA GLU A 103 -19.11 -15.97 -15.50
C GLU A 103 -17.64 -15.63 -15.80
N GLU A 104 -16.72 -16.57 -15.60
CA GLU A 104 -15.31 -16.38 -15.95
C GLU A 104 -15.12 -16.34 -17.48
N ALA A 105 -15.81 -17.20 -18.24
CA ALA A 105 -15.81 -17.13 -19.70
C ALA A 105 -16.37 -15.79 -20.22
N HIS A 106 -17.37 -15.22 -19.55
CA HIS A 106 -17.87 -13.88 -19.85
C HIS A 106 -16.79 -12.81 -19.63
N GLY A 107 -16.09 -12.87 -18.50
CA GLY A 107 -14.93 -12.02 -18.20
C GLY A 107 -13.85 -12.08 -19.29
N VAL A 108 -13.50 -13.27 -19.77
CA VAL A 108 -12.50 -13.46 -20.84
C VAL A 108 -12.94 -12.83 -22.16
N ARG A 109 -14.22 -12.93 -22.52
CA ARG A 109 -14.76 -12.27 -23.72
C ARG A 109 -14.65 -10.74 -23.61
N MET A 110 -14.99 -10.18 -22.45
CA MET A 110 -14.84 -8.73 -22.22
C MET A 110 -13.37 -8.28 -22.26
N ILE A 111 -12.43 -9.09 -21.77
CA ILE A 111 -10.99 -8.79 -21.91
C ILE A 111 -10.59 -8.74 -23.39
N SER A 112 -11.11 -9.64 -24.22
CA SER A 112 -10.83 -9.64 -25.67
C SER A 112 -11.32 -8.35 -26.33
N LEU A 113 -12.55 -7.95 -26.02
CA LEU A 113 -13.13 -6.69 -26.51
C LEU A 113 -12.39 -5.44 -25.98
N LEU A 114 -11.91 -5.47 -24.73
CA LEU A 114 -11.04 -4.43 -24.17
C LEU A 114 -9.71 -4.30 -24.95
N MET A 115 -9.13 -5.43 -25.38
CA MET A 115 -7.92 -5.43 -26.20
C MET A 115 -8.16 -4.88 -27.60
N GLU A 116 -9.31 -5.18 -28.22
CA GLU A 116 -9.73 -4.57 -29.49
C GLU A 116 -9.89 -3.05 -29.35
N CYS A 117 -10.53 -2.59 -28.27
CA CYS A 117 -10.62 -1.17 -27.95
C CYS A 117 -9.23 -0.52 -27.82
N ALA A 118 -8.30 -1.18 -27.13
CA ALA A 118 -6.94 -0.68 -26.96
C ALA A 118 -6.20 -0.58 -28.30
N ALA A 119 -6.40 -1.56 -29.19
CA ALA A 119 -5.86 -1.54 -30.55
C ALA A 119 -6.43 -0.37 -31.37
N ALA A 120 -7.74 -0.14 -31.33
CA ALA A 120 -8.39 1.00 -31.99
C ALA A 120 -7.85 2.35 -31.49
N MET A 121 -7.69 2.51 -30.17
CA MET A 121 -7.07 3.71 -29.59
C MET A 121 -5.62 3.91 -30.04
N SER A 122 -4.85 2.83 -30.20
CA SER A 122 -3.43 2.91 -30.58
C SER A 122 -3.22 3.41 -32.00
N VAL A 123 -4.14 3.10 -32.92
CA VAL A 123 -4.11 3.58 -34.32
C VAL A 123 -4.86 4.90 -34.51
N GLY A 124 -5.32 5.52 -33.44
CA GLY A 124 -6.03 6.81 -33.47
C GLY A 124 -7.49 6.72 -33.91
N ASN A 125 -8.06 5.52 -34.00
CA ASN A 125 -9.47 5.34 -34.29
C ASN A 125 -10.32 5.52 -33.02
N LEU A 126 -10.48 6.79 -32.63
CA LEU A 126 -11.14 7.17 -31.38
C LEU A 126 -12.67 6.97 -31.42
N ALA A 127 -13.27 6.93 -32.61
CA ALA A 127 -14.71 6.72 -32.76
C ALA A 127 -15.09 5.28 -32.42
N ASP A 128 -14.39 4.31 -33.01
CA ASP A 128 -14.62 2.88 -32.72
C ASP A 128 -14.28 2.56 -31.27
N ALA A 129 -13.16 3.08 -30.77
CA ALA A 129 -12.78 2.92 -29.36
C ALA A 129 -13.86 3.47 -28.41
N ASN A 130 -14.47 4.63 -28.72
CA ASN A 130 -15.55 5.16 -27.90
C ASN A 130 -16.78 4.24 -27.92
N GLY A 131 -17.15 3.69 -29.07
CA GLY A 131 -18.23 2.71 -29.20
C GLY A 131 -18.00 1.48 -28.33
N THR A 132 -16.81 0.88 -28.43
CA THR A 132 -16.43 -0.28 -27.62
C THR A 132 -16.40 0.02 -26.12
N LEU A 133 -15.90 1.19 -25.70
CA LEU A 133 -15.91 1.58 -24.30
C LEU A 133 -17.33 1.77 -23.75
N LEU A 134 -18.26 2.29 -24.55
CA LEU A 134 -19.66 2.42 -24.15
C LEU A 134 -20.29 1.05 -23.93
N GLU A 135 -20.07 0.10 -24.84
CA GLU A 135 -20.53 -1.29 -24.68
C GLU A 135 -19.96 -1.92 -23.40
N LEU A 136 -18.63 -1.90 -23.24
CA LEU A 136 -17.97 -2.46 -22.06
C LEU A 136 -18.43 -1.80 -20.75
N SER A 137 -18.73 -0.50 -20.77
CA SER A 137 -19.21 0.22 -19.58
C SER A 137 -20.60 -0.20 -19.11
N GLN A 138 -21.42 -0.75 -20.01
CA GLN A 138 -22.76 -1.25 -19.69
C GLN A 138 -22.71 -2.68 -19.15
N MET A 139 -21.68 -3.45 -19.53
CA MET A 139 -21.54 -4.85 -19.18
C MET A 139 -20.69 -5.06 -17.92
N ALA A 140 -19.61 -4.30 -17.74
CA ALA A 140 -18.62 -4.59 -16.72
C ALA A 140 -18.96 -3.96 -15.36
N SER A 141 -18.95 -4.78 -14.31
CA SER A 141 -19.13 -4.34 -12.92
C SER A 141 -17.88 -4.54 -12.06
N PRO A 142 -17.47 -3.56 -11.23
CA PRO A 142 -16.39 -3.73 -10.26
C PRO A 142 -16.76 -4.65 -9.09
N TYR A 143 -18.05 -5.00 -8.95
CA TYR A 143 -18.58 -5.86 -7.89
C TYR A 143 -18.95 -7.27 -8.39
N ALA A 144 -18.68 -7.58 -9.66
CA ALA A 144 -18.94 -8.89 -10.25
C ALA A 144 -18.14 -10.00 -9.56
N ALA A 145 -18.65 -11.24 -9.62
CA ALA A 145 -17.94 -12.42 -9.13
C ALA A 145 -16.73 -12.75 -10.02
N SER A 146 -16.87 -12.61 -11.33
CA SER A 146 -15.82 -12.80 -12.33
C SER A 146 -14.63 -11.86 -12.12
N CYS A 147 -13.42 -12.41 -12.05
CA CYS A 147 -12.21 -11.61 -11.92
C CYS A 147 -11.90 -10.79 -13.18
N GLY A 148 -12.18 -11.35 -14.36
CA GLY A 148 -12.00 -10.69 -15.65
C GLY A 148 -12.93 -9.49 -15.82
N GLU A 149 -14.18 -9.61 -15.38
CA GLU A 149 -15.15 -8.50 -15.44
C GLU A 149 -14.72 -7.31 -14.56
N ARG A 150 -14.31 -7.58 -13.31
CA ARG A 150 -13.82 -6.52 -12.41
C ARG A 150 -12.61 -5.80 -13.02
N LEU A 151 -11.71 -6.55 -13.66
CA LEU A 151 -10.57 -5.97 -14.38
C LEU A 151 -11.05 -5.02 -15.48
N VAL A 152 -11.96 -5.48 -16.33
CA VAL A 152 -12.51 -4.68 -17.43
C VAL A 152 -13.17 -3.40 -16.89
N ALA A 153 -13.94 -3.47 -15.81
CA ALA A 153 -14.59 -2.29 -15.22
C ALA A 153 -13.59 -1.18 -14.84
N TYR A 154 -12.45 -1.54 -14.22
CA TYR A 154 -11.41 -0.58 -13.89
C TYR A 154 -10.65 -0.06 -15.12
N PHE A 155 -10.38 -0.92 -16.11
CA PHE A 155 -9.71 -0.52 -17.35
C PHE A 155 -10.58 0.39 -18.22
N VAL A 156 -11.89 0.15 -18.31
CA VAL A 156 -12.83 1.03 -19.02
C VAL A 156 -12.77 2.43 -18.44
N ARG A 157 -12.77 2.59 -17.11
CA ARG A 157 -12.62 3.90 -16.45
C ARG A 157 -11.30 4.58 -16.83
N ALA A 158 -10.19 3.84 -16.82
CA ALA A 158 -8.87 4.37 -17.17
C ALA A 158 -8.76 4.76 -18.66
N MET A 159 -9.31 3.93 -19.55
CA MET A 159 -9.29 4.15 -21.00
C MET A 159 -10.23 5.28 -21.42
N THR A 160 -11.40 5.43 -20.79
CA THR A 160 -12.28 6.57 -20.98
C THR A 160 -11.59 7.88 -20.59
N ALA A 161 -10.87 7.91 -19.45
CA ALA A 161 -10.09 9.08 -19.07
C ALA A 161 -9.00 9.41 -20.10
N ARG A 162 -8.32 8.40 -20.64
CA ARG A 162 -7.32 8.56 -21.70
C ARG A 162 -7.94 9.04 -23.03
N LEU A 163 -9.10 8.52 -23.41
CA LEU A 163 -9.83 8.90 -24.60
C LEU A 163 -10.24 10.38 -24.55
N VAL A 164 -10.86 10.79 -23.44
CA VAL A 164 -11.23 12.19 -23.19
C VAL A 164 -9.99 13.09 -23.19
N GLY A 165 -8.89 12.66 -22.55
CA GLY A 165 -7.63 13.40 -22.58
C GLY A 165 -7.05 13.56 -23.99
N SER A 166 -7.28 12.58 -24.88
CA SER A 166 -6.87 12.64 -26.29
C SER A 166 -7.71 13.64 -27.11
N TRP A 167 -9.01 13.77 -26.81
CA TRP A 167 -9.89 14.75 -27.46
C TRP A 167 -9.65 16.18 -26.99
N VAL A 168 -9.44 16.37 -25.68
CA VAL A 168 -9.25 17.69 -25.08
C VAL A 168 -7.80 18.17 -25.21
N GLY A 169 -6.87 17.28 -25.58
CA GLY A 169 -5.44 17.59 -25.67
C GLY A 169 -4.79 17.79 -24.29
N VAL A 170 -5.44 17.32 -23.22
CA VAL A 170 -4.98 17.47 -21.84
C VAL A 170 -4.75 16.09 -21.24
N ALA A 171 -3.50 15.76 -20.94
CA ALA A 171 -3.10 14.54 -20.24
C ALA A 171 -2.97 14.78 -18.74
N ALA A 172 -4.08 15.13 -18.08
CA ALA A 172 -4.14 15.30 -16.62
C ALA A 172 -5.06 14.24 -15.99
N PRO A 173 -4.70 13.67 -14.82
CA PRO A 173 -5.62 12.83 -14.07
C PRO A 173 -6.91 13.60 -13.74
N LEU A 174 -8.08 13.01 -14.04
CA LEU A 174 -9.38 13.65 -13.80
C LEU A 174 -9.64 13.96 -12.31
N ALA A 175 -9.10 13.14 -11.41
CA ALA A 175 -9.05 13.38 -9.97
C ALA A 175 -7.95 12.51 -9.35
N GLN A 176 -7.21 13.05 -8.36
CA GLN A 176 -6.28 12.24 -7.57
C GLN A 176 -6.95 11.84 -6.24
N PRO A 177 -6.92 10.54 -5.87
CA PRO A 177 -7.45 10.13 -4.58
C PRO A 177 -6.59 10.71 -3.45
N PRO A 178 -7.18 11.02 -2.29
CA PRO A 178 -6.42 11.47 -1.13
C PRO A 178 -5.35 10.45 -0.72
N CYS A 179 -4.17 10.93 -0.29
CA CYS A 179 -3.07 10.06 0.16
C CYS A 179 -3.51 9.07 1.27
N ALA A 180 -4.42 9.50 2.15
CA ALA A 180 -4.98 8.66 3.20
C ALA A 180 -5.75 7.44 2.64
N ALA A 181 -6.52 7.62 1.56
CA ALA A 181 -7.26 6.54 0.93
C ALA A 181 -6.32 5.51 0.27
N ILE A 182 -5.28 5.98 -0.42
CA ILE A 182 -4.23 5.11 -0.99
C ILE A 182 -3.54 4.31 0.13
N ASN A 183 -3.21 4.96 1.24
CA ASN A 183 -2.60 4.30 2.40
C ASN A 183 -3.49 3.22 3.01
N ALA A 184 -4.78 3.50 3.18
CA ALA A 184 -5.74 2.53 3.70
C ALA A 184 -5.89 1.32 2.76
N ALA A 185 -6.02 1.56 1.45
CA ALA A 185 -6.11 0.52 0.44
C ALA A 185 -4.83 -0.35 0.41
N PHE A 186 -3.65 0.27 0.50
CA PHE A 186 -2.38 -0.47 0.55
C PHE A 186 -2.27 -1.32 1.81
N ARG A 187 -2.70 -0.83 2.97
CA ARG A 187 -2.73 -1.63 4.21
C ARG A 187 -3.66 -2.83 4.09
N ALA A 188 -4.82 -2.66 3.47
CA ALA A 188 -5.71 -3.76 3.18
C ALA A 188 -5.04 -4.78 2.25
N LEU A 189 -4.42 -4.32 1.14
CA LEU A 189 -3.65 -5.16 0.22
C LEU A 189 -2.52 -5.92 0.93
N TYR A 190 -1.76 -5.23 1.79
CA TYR A 190 -0.68 -5.81 2.58
C TYR A 190 -1.17 -6.92 3.52
N ASN A 191 -2.41 -6.83 4.01
CA ASN A 191 -3.00 -7.82 4.90
C ASN A 191 -3.53 -9.04 4.15
N VAL A 192 -4.16 -8.85 2.98
CA VAL A 192 -4.81 -9.93 2.24
C VAL A 192 -3.90 -10.62 1.21
N ALA A 193 -2.85 -9.94 0.72
CA ALA A 193 -1.97 -10.45 -0.33
C ALA A 193 -0.49 -10.41 0.09
N PRO A 194 0.33 -11.38 -0.34
CA PRO A 194 1.70 -11.52 0.14
C PRO A 194 2.72 -10.61 -0.58
N PHE A 195 2.34 -9.92 -1.67
CA PHE A 195 3.30 -9.25 -2.57
C PHE A 195 4.21 -8.24 -1.86
N ALA A 196 3.63 -7.26 -1.18
CA ALA A 196 4.40 -6.23 -0.48
C ALA A 196 5.16 -6.80 0.71
N ARG A 197 4.57 -7.77 1.43
CA ARG A 197 5.19 -8.43 2.59
C ARG A 197 6.43 -9.23 2.20
N LEU A 198 6.36 -10.00 1.12
CA LEU A 198 7.50 -10.76 0.59
C LEU A 198 8.61 -9.83 0.12
N ALA A 199 8.27 -8.74 -0.58
CA ALA A 199 9.24 -7.74 -0.99
C ALA A 199 9.96 -7.10 0.21
N TYR A 200 9.20 -6.69 1.24
CA TYR A 200 9.77 -6.13 2.46
C TYR A 200 10.64 -7.12 3.23
N LEU A 201 10.23 -8.39 3.34
CA LEU A 201 11.02 -9.41 4.01
C LEU A 201 12.37 -9.63 3.29
N ALA A 202 12.34 -9.76 1.97
CA ALA A 202 13.54 -9.95 1.17
C ALA A 202 14.48 -8.73 1.27
N CYS A 203 13.95 -7.51 1.13
CA CYS A 203 14.74 -6.29 1.27
C CYS A 203 15.32 -6.12 2.68
N ASN A 204 14.51 -6.37 3.72
CA ASN A 204 14.94 -6.25 5.11
C ASN A 204 16.03 -7.26 5.43
N GLN A 205 15.96 -8.48 4.89
CA GLN A 205 17.01 -9.48 5.05
C GLN A 205 18.34 -8.99 4.45
N THR A 206 18.32 -8.45 3.23
CA THR A 206 19.52 -7.88 2.61
C THR A 206 20.07 -6.68 3.38
N ILE A 207 19.19 -5.82 3.92
CA ILE A 207 19.60 -4.68 4.76
C ILE A 207 20.24 -5.17 6.07
N LEU A 208 19.67 -6.18 6.72
CA LEU A 208 20.24 -6.77 7.95
C LEU A 208 21.64 -7.32 7.72
N GLU A 209 21.84 -8.02 6.61
CA GLU A 209 23.16 -8.54 6.19
C GLU A 209 24.15 -7.40 5.92
N ALA A 210 23.74 -6.38 5.16
CA ALA A 210 24.59 -5.22 4.87
C ALA A 210 24.97 -4.41 6.13
N PHE A 211 24.07 -4.39 7.12
CA PHE A 211 24.27 -3.68 8.39
C PHE A 211 24.98 -4.55 9.44
N HIS A 212 25.29 -5.81 9.16
CA HIS A 212 25.92 -6.72 10.10
C HIS A 212 27.24 -6.16 10.65
N GLY A 213 27.40 -6.18 11.98
CA GLY A 213 28.56 -5.62 12.69
C GLY A 213 28.72 -4.10 12.64
N LYS A 214 27.84 -3.37 11.95
CA LYS A 214 27.91 -1.90 11.83
C LYS A 214 27.20 -1.22 13.01
N ARG A 215 27.82 -0.18 13.57
CA ARG A 215 27.30 0.62 14.70
C ARG A 215 26.49 1.84 14.28
N LEU A 216 26.82 2.44 13.12
CA LEU A 216 26.13 3.61 12.57
C LEU A 216 25.49 3.20 11.24
N VAL A 217 24.17 3.22 11.17
CA VAL A 217 23.41 2.80 9.99
C VAL A 217 22.39 3.85 9.59
N HIS A 218 22.18 4.01 8.28
CA HIS A 218 21.24 4.97 7.72
C HIS A 218 20.43 4.33 6.61
N ILE A 219 19.10 4.41 6.72
CA ILE A 219 18.18 3.99 5.69
C ILE A 219 17.67 5.24 4.97
N VAL A 220 17.76 5.25 3.65
CA VAL A 220 17.14 6.27 2.79
C VAL A 220 16.03 5.58 2.01
N ASP A 221 14.79 5.82 2.43
CA ASP A 221 13.59 5.30 1.79
C ASP A 221 13.04 6.33 0.81
N LEU A 222 13.10 6.00 -0.48
CA LEU A 222 12.72 6.89 -1.57
C LEU A 222 11.21 7.03 -1.75
N ASP A 223 10.41 6.20 -1.09
CA ASP A 223 8.96 6.34 -1.10
C ASP A 223 8.31 5.66 0.12
N VAL A 224 8.29 6.37 1.25
CA VAL A 224 7.71 5.88 2.53
C VAL A 224 6.19 5.65 2.42
N VAL A 225 5.57 6.00 1.29
CA VAL A 225 4.13 5.92 1.06
C VAL A 225 3.86 5.10 -0.19
N PRO A 226 3.13 3.96 -0.14
CA PRO A 226 1.96 3.75 0.72
C PRO A 226 2.08 2.60 1.73
N GLY A 227 1.27 2.69 2.79
CA GLY A 227 1.26 1.76 3.94
C GLY A 227 1.84 2.37 5.21
N GLY A 228 2.68 3.40 5.07
CA GLY A 228 3.35 4.11 6.15
C GLY A 228 4.58 3.35 6.64
N ALA A 229 4.78 3.32 7.95
CA ALA A 229 5.98 2.77 8.58
C ALA A 229 6.18 1.23 8.47
N LEU A 230 5.32 0.49 7.75
CA LEU A 230 5.19 -0.98 7.83
C LEU A 230 6.52 -1.74 7.67
N GLN A 231 7.30 -1.42 6.64
CA GLN A 231 8.57 -2.11 6.39
C GLN A 231 9.53 -1.90 7.55
N TRP A 232 9.72 -0.65 7.97
CA TRP A 232 10.70 -0.28 8.98
C TRP A 232 10.27 -0.71 10.38
N LEU A 233 8.96 -0.73 10.68
CA LEU A 233 8.41 -1.32 11.91
C LEU A 233 8.78 -2.80 12.03
N SER A 234 8.85 -3.55 10.92
CA SER A 234 9.30 -4.95 10.94
C SER A 234 10.82 -5.12 11.02
N LEU A 235 11.60 -4.11 10.61
CA LEU A 235 13.06 -4.16 10.62
C LEU A 235 13.67 -3.78 11.98
N LEU A 236 13.10 -2.78 12.66
CA LEU A 236 13.66 -2.26 13.92
C LEU A 236 13.87 -3.34 15.00
N PRO A 237 12.91 -4.25 15.27
CA PRO A 237 13.11 -5.33 16.24
C PRO A 237 14.28 -6.24 15.86
N ALA A 238 14.43 -6.57 14.58
CA ALA A 238 15.52 -7.41 14.09
C ALA A 238 16.89 -6.73 14.24
N LEU A 239 16.96 -5.41 14.04
CA LEU A 239 18.17 -4.63 14.30
C LEU A 239 18.51 -4.52 15.79
N ALA A 240 17.49 -4.41 16.65
CA ALA A 240 17.68 -4.34 18.10
C ALA A 240 18.22 -5.66 18.68
N ALA A 241 17.74 -6.79 18.16
CA ALA A 241 18.12 -8.13 18.61
C ALA A 241 19.49 -8.62 18.11
N ARG A 242 20.25 -7.79 17.39
CA ARG A 242 21.54 -8.19 16.81
C ARG A 242 22.59 -8.52 17.88
N PRO A 243 23.49 -9.48 17.61
CA PRO A 243 24.70 -9.66 18.41
C PRO A 243 25.53 -8.36 18.45
N GLY A 244 25.95 -7.97 19.66
CA GLY A 244 26.62 -6.68 19.89
C GLY A 244 25.67 -5.50 20.16
N GLY A 245 24.37 -5.75 20.24
CA GLY A 245 23.34 -4.78 20.63
C GLY A 245 22.87 -3.88 19.48
N PRO A 246 21.90 -2.99 19.75
CA PRO A 246 21.30 -2.12 18.74
C PRO A 246 22.33 -1.14 18.15
N PRO A 247 22.27 -0.86 16.84
CA PRO A 247 23.02 0.23 16.23
C PRO A 247 22.35 1.59 16.54
N VAL A 248 23.10 2.68 16.28
CA VAL A 248 22.49 4.00 16.06
C VAL A 248 21.92 4.00 14.67
N ILE A 249 20.61 4.20 14.56
CA ILE A 249 19.87 4.13 13.31
C ILE A 249 19.31 5.50 12.92
N ARG A 250 19.54 5.86 11.66
CA ARG A 250 18.93 7.00 11.01
C ARG A 250 18.01 6.54 9.90
N VAL A 251 16.87 7.19 9.73
CA VAL A 251 15.96 6.92 8.61
C VAL A 251 15.62 8.25 7.94
N THR A 252 15.90 8.37 6.65
CA THR A 252 15.41 9.47 5.81
C THR A 252 14.28 8.95 4.95
N GLY A 253 13.12 9.55 5.08
CA GLY A 253 11.91 9.14 4.39
C GLY A 253 11.41 10.19 3.41
N PHE A 254 11.30 9.81 2.14
CA PHE A 254 10.68 10.63 1.11
C PHE A 254 9.18 10.37 1.00
N GLY A 255 8.41 11.39 0.64
CA GLY A 255 6.98 11.27 0.41
C GLY A 255 6.33 12.60 0.04
N MET A 256 5.10 12.54 -0.48
CA MET A 256 4.37 13.75 -0.93
C MET A 256 3.56 14.43 0.18
N SER A 257 3.40 13.79 1.34
CA SER A 257 2.59 14.32 2.45
C SER A 257 3.44 14.46 3.71
N ALA A 258 3.66 15.71 4.12
CA ALA A 258 4.39 16.04 5.34
C ALA A 258 3.72 15.45 6.60
N SER A 259 2.38 15.44 6.67
CA SER A 259 1.67 14.85 7.81
C SER A 259 1.87 13.34 7.90
N VAL A 260 1.81 12.63 6.76
CA VAL A 260 2.05 11.18 6.72
C VAL A 260 3.49 10.83 7.09
N LEU A 261 4.46 11.63 6.65
CA LEU A 261 5.86 11.46 7.04
C LEU A 261 6.06 11.73 8.53
N HIS A 262 5.41 12.76 9.09
CA HIS A 262 5.43 13.04 10.52
C HIS A 262 4.87 11.89 11.35
N ASP A 263 3.70 11.36 10.98
CA ASP A 263 3.07 10.23 11.65
C ASP A 263 3.94 8.95 11.57
N THR A 264 4.59 8.75 10.43
CA THR A 264 5.54 7.64 10.23
C THR A 264 6.76 7.79 11.13
N GLY A 265 7.35 8.98 11.18
CA GLY A 265 8.47 9.29 12.06
C GLY A 265 8.12 9.06 13.53
N ASN A 266 6.94 9.50 13.98
CA ASN A 266 6.45 9.30 15.35
C ASN A 266 6.28 7.81 15.68
N GLN A 267 5.70 7.02 14.78
CA GLN A 267 5.54 5.58 14.97
C GLN A 267 6.89 4.86 15.10
N LEU A 268 7.85 5.20 14.23
CA LEU A 268 9.19 4.60 14.27
C LEU A 268 9.98 5.04 15.51
N ALA A 269 9.94 6.31 15.87
CA ALA A 269 10.58 6.82 17.08
C ALA A 269 9.98 6.19 18.35
N GLY A 270 8.66 6.02 18.39
CA GLY A 270 7.97 5.34 19.48
C GLY A 270 8.41 3.89 19.65
N LEU A 271 8.52 3.13 18.54
CA LEU A 271 9.02 1.76 18.58
C LEU A 271 10.51 1.71 18.96
N ALA A 272 11.35 2.56 18.39
CA ALA A 272 12.77 2.62 18.69
C ALA A 272 13.04 2.90 20.18
N ARG A 273 12.23 3.77 20.80
CA ARG A 273 12.30 4.04 22.24
C ARG A 273 12.02 2.80 23.08
N LYS A 274 10.96 2.05 22.72
CA LYS A 274 10.61 0.77 23.39
C LYS A 274 11.71 -0.28 23.24
N LEU A 275 12.46 -0.23 22.14
CA LEU A 275 13.57 -1.13 21.85
C LEU A 275 14.93 -0.60 22.36
N CYS A 276 14.95 0.51 23.11
CA CYS A 276 16.16 1.16 23.62
C CYS A 276 17.21 1.47 22.51
N MET A 277 16.74 1.86 21.33
CA MET A 277 17.58 2.20 20.19
C MET A 277 17.78 3.72 20.08
N SER A 278 19.01 4.15 19.77
CA SER A 278 19.25 5.53 19.34
C SER A 278 18.75 5.70 17.90
N PHE A 279 17.76 6.58 17.72
CA PHE A 279 17.01 6.70 16.48
C PHE A 279 16.81 8.16 16.07
N GLU A 280 16.99 8.42 14.77
CA GLU A 280 16.72 9.72 14.14
C GLU A 280 15.88 9.55 12.88
N PHE A 281 14.82 10.35 12.71
CA PHE A 281 14.01 10.39 11.50
C PHE A 281 14.09 11.74 10.78
N TYR A 282 14.31 11.70 9.47
CA TYR A 282 14.39 12.87 8.59
C TYR A 282 13.29 12.77 7.53
N ALA A 283 12.29 13.63 7.62
CA ALA A 283 11.21 13.72 6.64
C ALA A 283 11.63 14.61 5.47
N VAL A 284 11.51 14.10 4.24
CA VAL A 284 11.72 14.86 3.01
C VAL A 284 10.41 14.87 2.21
N ALA A 285 9.62 15.93 2.40
CA ALA A 285 8.30 16.10 1.77
C ALA A 285 8.39 16.53 0.29
N LYS A 286 9.23 15.84 -0.48
CA LYS A 286 9.55 16.11 -1.89
C LYS A 286 9.70 14.78 -2.64
N ARG A 287 9.74 14.83 -3.97
CA ARG A 287 10.15 13.66 -4.74
C ARG A 287 11.67 13.57 -4.74
N PRO A 288 12.26 12.35 -4.62
CA PRO A 288 13.69 12.12 -4.81
C PRO A 288 14.30 12.75 -6.07
N GLY A 289 13.52 12.89 -7.15
CA GLY A 289 13.97 13.49 -8.41
C GLY A 289 13.86 15.02 -8.50
N ASP A 290 13.32 15.70 -7.49
CA ASP A 290 13.25 17.17 -7.49
C ASP A 290 14.66 17.77 -7.26
N ALA A 291 14.98 18.87 -7.94
CA ALA A 291 16.35 19.41 -8.01
C ALA A 291 16.94 19.78 -6.64
N ASP A 292 16.10 20.20 -5.70
CA ASP A 292 16.46 20.63 -4.36
C ASP A 292 16.24 19.54 -3.30
N ALA A 293 15.72 18.37 -3.66
CA ALA A 293 15.44 17.30 -2.71
C ALA A 293 16.71 16.72 -2.09
N VAL A 294 17.82 16.70 -2.85
CA VAL A 294 19.12 16.20 -2.39
C VAL A 294 19.71 17.08 -1.28
N ALA A 295 19.39 18.38 -1.26
CA ALA A 295 19.85 19.30 -0.23
C ALA A 295 19.22 18.99 1.14
N ASP A 296 17.98 18.51 1.15
CA ASP A 296 17.24 18.17 2.36
C ASP A 296 17.63 16.80 2.94
N VAL A 297 18.34 15.98 2.17
CA VAL A 297 18.89 14.72 2.66
C VAL A 297 20.12 15.02 3.51
N PRO A 298 20.13 14.66 4.80
CA PRO A 298 21.29 14.90 5.66
C PRO A 298 22.53 14.14 5.16
N GLY A 299 23.70 14.77 5.25
CA GLY A 299 24.97 14.19 4.81
C GLY A 299 25.31 12.87 5.50
N ARG A 300 26.16 12.06 4.86
CA ARG A 300 26.64 10.80 5.43
C ARG A 300 27.63 11.08 6.57
N ARG A 301 27.45 10.41 7.72
CA ARG A 301 28.40 10.49 8.84
C ARG A 301 29.62 9.60 8.58
N PRO A 302 30.82 9.97 9.07
CA PRO A 302 32.00 9.10 8.98
C PRO A 302 31.72 7.72 9.59
N GLY A 303 32.04 6.65 8.85
CA GLY A 303 31.81 5.27 9.28
C GLY A 303 30.36 4.77 9.21
N GLU A 304 29.42 5.63 8.79
CA GLU A 304 28.02 5.25 8.59
C GLU A 304 27.85 4.43 7.31
N VAL A 305 27.03 3.38 7.41
CA VAL A 305 26.62 2.54 6.28
C VAL A 305 25.21 2.94 5.87
N VAL A 306 25.05 3.27 4.59
CA VAL A 306 23.78 3.75 4.03
C VAL A 306 23.15 2.65 3.17
N ALA A 307 21.88 2.34 3.41
CA ALA A 307 21.04 1.53 2.54
C ALA A 307 19.99 2.42 1.87
N VAL A 308 19.88 2.36 0.55
CA VAL A 308 18.85 3.08 -0.22
C VAL A 308 17.79 2.07 -0.64
N HIS A 309 16.54 2.34 -0.28
CA HIS A 309 15.40 1.47 -0.57
C HIS A 309 14.37 2.19 -1.45
N TRP A 310 13.73 1.45 -2.34
CA TRP A 310 12.60 1.93 -3.13
C TRP A 310 11.68 0.78 -3.52
N LEU A 311 10.43 0.83 -3.06
CA LEU A 311 9.37 -0.05 -3.55
C LEU A 311 8.64 0.61 -4.72
N ARG A 312 8.82 0.08 -5.93
CA ARG A 312 8.17 0.61 -7.13
C ARG A 312 6.68 0.28 -7.18
N HIS A 313 5.85 1.27 -7.51
CA HIS A 313 4.42 1.11 -7.76
C HIS A 313 3.86 2.16 -8.73
N SER A 314 2.60 1.99 -9.16
CA SER A 314 1.88 2.92 -10.04
C SER A 314 0.73 3.66 -9.34
N MET A 315 0.69 3.68 -8.00
CA MET A 315 -0.45 4.20 -7.21
C MET A 315 -0.57 5.73 -7.20
N CYS A 316 0.54 6.45 -7.29
CA CYS A 316 0.58 7.90 -7.46
C CYS A 316 1.63 8.27 -8.50
N ASN A 317 1.53 9.48 -9.04
CA ASN A 317 2.46 9.98 -10.06
C ASN A 317 3.84 10.24 -9.44
N GLN A 318 4.59 9.16 -9.24
CA GLN A 318 5.98 9.16 -8.82
C GLN A 318 6.88 9.05 -10.05
N TYR A 319 6.60 9.81 -11.11
CA TYR A 319 7.44 9.79 -12.30
C TYR A 319 8.83 10.30 -11.93
N GLN A 320 9.70 9.33 -11.64
CA GLN A 320 11.09 9.51 -11.31
C GLN A 320 11.85 8.72 -12.36
N ARG A 321 12.66 9.41 -13.17
CA ARG A 321 13.53 8.68 -14.09
C ARG A 321 14.56 7.96 -13.23
N ARG A 322 14.78 6.67 -13.50
CA ARG A 322 15.85 5.88 -12.87
C ARG A 322 17.18 6.65 -12.80
N GLN A 323 17.50 7.39 -13.86
CA GLN A 323 18.69 8.25 -13.97
C GLN A 323 18.73 9.38 -12.92
N GLN A 324 17.59 9.98 -12.55
CA GLN A 324 17.53 11.02 -11.51
C GLN A 324 17.81 10.43 -10.13
N ILE A 325 17.27 9.24 -9.84
CA ILE A 325 17.55 8.52 -8.59
C ILE A 325 19.03 8.12 -8.53
N GLU A 326 19.57 7.56 -9.61
CA GLU A 326 20.99 7.20 -9.71
C GLU A 326 21.89 8.43 -9.54
N SER A 327 21.53 9.57 -10.14
CA SER A 327 22.23 10.85 -9.96
C SER A 327 22.20 11.31 -8.50
N MET A 328 21.04 11.30 -7.84
CA MET A 328 20.94 11.68 -6.43
C MET A 328 21.81 10.79 -5.54
N VAL A 329 21.74 9.47 -5.75
CA VAL A 329 22.57 8.51 -4.99
C VAL A 329 24.05 8.75 -5.24
N SER A 330 24.45 9.08 -6.47
CA SER A 330 25.83 9.41 -6.81
C SER A 330 26.31 10.69 -6.12
N THR A 331 25.48 11.75 -6.11
CA THR A 331 25.83 13.05 -5.49
C THR A 331 26.08 12.91 -3.99
N LYS A 332 25.39 12.00 -3.29
CA LYS A 332 25.59 11.77 -1.84
C LYS A 332 26.67 10.74 -1.51
N ARG A 333 27.19 10.01 -2.51
CA ARG A 333 28.32 9.08 -2.32
C ARG A 333 29.67 9.80 -2.31
N ALA A 334 29.77 10.95 -2.97
CA ALA A 334 30.92 11.84 -2.99
C ALA A 334 31.00 12.65 -1.68
#